data_AF-A0A061JGL8-F1
#
_entry.id   AF-A0A061JGL8-F1
#
_cell.length_a   1.000
_cell.length_b   1.000
_cell.length_c   1.000
_cell.angle_alpha   90.00
_cell.angle_beta   90.00
_cell.angle_gamma   90.00
#
_symmetry.space_group_name_H-M   'P 1'
#
loop_
_entity.id
_entity.type
_entity.pdbx_description
1 polymer ?
#
loop_
_entity_poly.entity_id
_entity_poly.type
_entity_poly.pdbx_seq_one_letter_code
_entity_poly.pdbx_strand_id
1 'polypeptide(L)' 'MMQDLTRLQNPNVIESLEYETIFSHMKQELIRLDPTFSALLESDPAMKILEIAAWREPLLRQRVNDAAR' A
#
# COMPACT_ATOMS: atom_id res chain seq x y z
N MET A 1 7.60 38.69 7.83
CA MET A 1 7.33 37.73 8.91
C MET A 1 7.82 36.36 8.46
N MET A 2 8.78 35.78 9.17
CA MET A 2 9.27 34.42 8.90
C MET A 2 8.27 33.45 9.53
N GLN A 3 7.57 32.66 8.70
CA GLN A 3 6.61 31.67 9.20
C GLN A 3 7.36 30.61 10.00
N ASP A 4 6.87 30.33 11.21
CA ASP A 4 7.39 29.28 12.06
C ASP A 4 6.96 27.91 11.50
N LEU A 5 7.88 27.26 10.80
CA LEU A 5 7.66 26.00 10.12
C LEU A 5 7.52 24.82 11.10
N THR A 6 7.86 25.00 12.39
CA THR A 6 7.72 23.94 13.41
C THR A 6 6.28 23.64 13.82
N ARG A 7 5.32 24.46 13.39
CA ARG A 7 3.88 24.29 13.69
C ARG A 7 3.12 23.57 12.57
N LEU A 8 3.75 23.31 11.43
CA LEU A 8 3.15 22.53 10.35
C LEU A 8 3.31 21.05 10.70
N GLN A 9 2.24 20.26 10.55
CA GLN A 9 2.37 18.80 10.61
C GLN A 9 3.35 18.39 9.51
N ASN A 10 4.42 17.67 9.88
CA ASN A 10 5.37 17.15 8.90
C ASN A 10 4.59 16.31 7.88
N PRO A 11 4.64 16.65 6.59
CA PRO A 11 3.92 15.91 5.58
C PRO A 11 4.44 14.48 5.53
N ASN A 12 3.57 13.55 5.17
CA ASN A 12 3.99 12.18 4.90
C ASN A 12 4.96 12.20 3.71
N VAL A 13 6.13 11.57 3.87
CA VAL A 13 7.14 11.43 2.81
C VAL A 13 6.64 10.52 1.70
N ILE A 14 5.84 9.52 2.07
CA ILE A 14 5.15 8.63 1.14
C ILE A 14 3.66 8.63 1.41
N GLU A 15 2.87 8.54 0.35
CA GLU A 15 1.42 8.48 0.42
C GLU A 15 0.94 7.34 1.33
N SER A 16 0.01 7.64 2.23
CA SER A 16 -0.73 6.65 3.00
C SER A 16 -1.86 6.09 2.15
N LEU A 17 -1.85 4.78 1.93
CA LEU A 17 -2.88 4.07 1.18
C LEU A 17 -3.58 3.08 2.09
N GLU A 18 -4.90 2.95 1.90
CA GLU A 18 -5.69 1.92 2.57
C GLU A 18 -5.43 0.53 1.98
N TYR A 19 -5.64 -0.50 2.79
CA TYR A 19 -5.45 -1.90 2.40
C TYR A 19 -6.14 -2.25 1.07
N GLU A 20 -7.42 -1.87 0.91
CA GLU A 20 -8.22 -2.23 -0.27
C GLU A 20 -7.66 -1.64 -1.56
N THR A 21 -7.11 -0.42 -1.49
CA THR A 21 -6.46 0.24 -2.63
C THR A 21 -5.21 -0.54 -3.05
N ILE A 22 -4.37 -0.91 -2.09
CA ILE A 22 -3.15 -1.66 -2.33
C ILE A 22 -3.46 -3.06 -2.88
N PHE A 23 -4.43 -3.75 -2.26
CA PHE A 23 -4.85 -5.08 -2.68
C PHE A 23 -5.36 -5.08 -4.13
N SER A 24 -6.20 -4.10 -4.48
CA SER A 24 -6.69 -3.92 -5.85
C SER A 24 -5.55 -3.69 -6.85
N HIS A 25 -4.59 -2.82 -6.51
CA HIS A 25 -3.42 -2.56 -7.36
C HIS A 25 -2.58 -3.83 -7.57
N MET A 26 -2.28 -4.59 -6.50
CA MET A 26 -1.51 -5.83 -6.60
C MET A 26 -2.22 -6.89 -7.43
N LYS A 27 -3.55 -7.02 -7.27
CA LYS A 27 -4.36 -7.96 -8.06
C LYS A 27 -4.34 -7.59 -9.54
N GLN A 28 -4.49 -6.30 -9.87
CA GLN A 28 -4.40 -5.82 -11.24
C GLN A 28 -3.01 -6.08 -11.83
N GLU A 29 -1.96 -5.85 -11.04
CA GLU A 29 -0.58 -6.09 -11.47
C GLU A 29 -0.32 -7.59 -11.72
N LEU A 30 -0.86 -8.48 -10.88
CA LEU A 30 -0.78 -9.93 -11.10
C LEU A 30 -1.44 -10.33 -12.43
N ILE A 31 -2.65 -9.84 -12.70
CA ILE A 31 -3.37 -10.11 -13.97
C ILE A 31 -2.60 -9.53 -15.16
N ARG A 32 -1.97 -8.36 -14.99
CA ARG A 32 -1.15 -7.71 -16.03
C ARG A 32 0.10 -8.54 -16.36
N LEU A 33 0.74 -9.12 -15.35
CA LEU A 33 1.94 -9.95 -15.51
C LEU A 33 1.61 -11.33 -16.08
N ASP A 34 0.50 -11.91 -15.63
CA ASP A 34 0.01 -13.20 -16.10
C ASP A 34 -1.53 -13.18 -16.24
N PRO A 35 -2.03 -12.99 -17.48
CA PRO A 35 -3.46 -12.95 -17.76
C PRO A 35 -4.22 -14.24 -17.45
N THR A 36 -3.53 -15.37 -17.19
CA THR A 36 -4.21 -16.63 -16.81
C THR A 36 -4.90 -16.53 -15.44
N PHE A 37 -4.48 -15.58 -14.60
CA PHE A 37 -5.14 -15.25 -13.33
C PHE A 37 -6.42 -14.39 -13.50
N SER A 38 -7.04 -14.37 -14.69
CA SER A 38 -8.23 -13.55 -14.99
C SER A 38 -9.47 -13.88 -14.15
N ALA A 39 -9.52 -15.05 -13.50
CA ALA A 39 -10.65 -15.53 -12.71
C ALA A 39 -10.25 -16.02 -11.31
N LEU A 40 -9.43 -15.24 -10.61
CA LEU A 40 -9.02 -15.53 -9.23
C LEU A 40 -10.21 -15.71 -8.29
N LEU A 41 -10.27 -16.89 -7.66
CA LEU A 41 -11.21 -17.26 -6.60
C LEU A 41 -10.57 -17.05 -5.23
N GLU A 42 -11.38 -16.83 -4.19
CA GLU A 42 -10.88 -16.69 -2.81
C GLU A 42 -10.11 -17.92 -2.30
N SER A 43 -10.39 -19.10 -2.87
CA SER A 43 -9.68 -20.35 -2.58
C SER A 43 -8.29 -20.43 -3.20
N ASP A 44 -7.97 -19.57 -4.17
CA ASP A 44 -6.70 -19.63 -4.86
C ASP A 44 -5.57 -19.21 -3.93
N PRO A 45 -4.45 -19.97 -3.87
CA PRO A 45 -3.32 -19.62 -3.01
C PRO A 45 -2.78 -18.21 -3.25
N ALA A 46 -2.85 -17.74 -4.49
CA ALA A 46 -2.45 -16.39 -4.88
C ALA A 46 -3.22 -15.30 -4.10
N MET A 47 -4.53 -15.50 -3.83
CA MET A 47 -5.33 -14.54 -3.08
C MET A 47 -4.79 -14.35 -1.66
N LYS A 48 -4.45 -15.42 -0.96
CA LYS A 48 -3.89 -15.34 0.40
C LYS A 48 -2.52 -14.68 0.44
N ILE A 49 -1.70 -14.91 -0.59
CA ILE A 49 -0.40 -14.24 -0.71
C ILE A 49 -0.60 -12.72 -0.94
N LEU A 50 -1.54 -12.34 -1.81
CA LEU A 50 -1.90 -10.94 -2.04
C LEU A 50 -2.44 -10.27 -0.77
N GLU A 51 -3.29 -10.94 -0.01
CA GLU A 51 -3.82 -10.43 1.28
C GLU A 51 -2.67 -10.15 2.27
N ILE A 52 -1.72 -11.09 2.43
CA ILE A 52 -0.56 -10.90 3.31
C ILE A 52 0.31 -9.73 2.84
N ALA A 53 0.56 -9.63 1.54
CA ALA A 53 1.39 -8.56 0.98
C ALA A 53 0.73 -7.19 1.16
N ALA A 54 -0.56 -7.08 0.81
CA ALA A 54 -1.33 -5.85 0.94
C ALA A 54 -1.51 -5.43 2.40
N TRP A 55 -1.64 -6.36 3.35
CA TRP A 55 -1.75 -6.04 4.77
C TRP A 55 -0.44 -5.45 5.34
N ARG A 56 0.72 -5.91 4.85
CA ARG A 56 2.01 -5.41 5.32
C ARG A 56 2.34 -4.01 4.80
N GLU A 57 1.83 -3.64 3.64
CA GLU A 57 2.26 -2.41 2.96
C GLU A 57 1.84 -1.11 3.68
N PRO A 58 0.61 -0.91 4.18
CA PRO A 58 0.25 0.26 4.99
C PRO A 58 1.17 0.44 6.20
N LEU A 59 1.54 -0.66 6.86
CA LEU A 59 2.43 -0.65 8.03
C LEU A 59 3.84 -0.20 7.64
N LEU A 60 4.37 -0.69 6.51
CA LEU A 60 5.65 -0.23 5.99
C LEU A 60 5.58 1.25 5.60
N ARG A 61 4.47 1.69 4.99
CA ARG A 61 4.26 3.08 4.61
C ARG A 61 4.29 4.02 5.82
N GLN A 62 3.55 3.64 6.86
CA GLN A 62 3.54 4.36 8.13
C GLN A 62 4.92 4.39 8.78
N ARG A 63 5.63 3.25 8.84
CA ARG A 63 6.97 3.19 9.46
C ARG A 63 7.98 4.11 8.78
N VAL A 64 7.93 4.25 7.45
CA VAL A 64 8.80 5.18 6.72
C VAL A 64 8.41 6.62 7.00
N ASN A 65 7.12 6.95 7.02
CA ASN A 65 6.64 8.28 7.38
C ASN A 65 7.05 8.67 8.80
N ASP A 66 6.93 7.74 9.76
CA ASP A 66 7.34 7.96 11.16
C ASP A 66 8.86 8.14 11.28
N ALA A 67 9.67 7.39 10.52
CA ALA A 67 11.12 7.51 10.53
C ALA A 67 11.65 8.82 9.89
N ALA A 68 10.81 9.51 9.11
CA ALA A 68 11.18 10.75 8.44
C ALA A 68 10.66 12.02 9.14
N ARG A 69 9.89 11.87 10.23
CA ARG A 69 9.46 12.98 11.09
C ARG A 69 10.57 13.41 12.04
#